data_AF-A0A077Z8K8-F1
#
_entry.id   AF-A0A077Z8K8-F1
#
_cell.length_a   1.000
_cell.length_b   1.000
_cell.length_c   1.000
_cell.angle_alpha   90.00
_cell.angle_beta   90.00
_cell.angle_gamma   90.00
#
_symmetry.space_group_name_H-M   'P 1'
#
loop_
_entity.id
_entity.type
_entity.pdbx_description
1 polymer ?
#
loop_
_entity_poly.entity_id
_entity_poly.type
_entity_poly.pdbx_seq_one_letter_code
_entity_poly.pdbx_strand_id
1 'polypeptide(L)'
;MQECNLYINSSETLESPFFKALLQCIKGVWQDVKTSNGILLSLIGYLCDFDPKPLYAELRYTPIEVNVEQSIIDELMQKHQAEPYEKCPINYCNQALMLILLGKRVDQTSYTAWARARVKSLFSMHSVEFKDDYAKYIMNVTWATNVNLIYRYSVTARINVLDFILKSSDSMTWCKDIRGYLCEFLQYARIKSIYLIRKYLIHEWQRPILADPYLSTDMEHWAAAMRAWEEFPPDKRLFAGLIASDDVFHLLSSNQLQRLTYIAVQVGMLHDPSLKNYKCPPPTDKEACDALVKRYFSPDVQLPEDTTTPKYWMTLRNLLFAPPAKERPSFAKMLLEDIAKAEKLLKGDDKVARDQLAKQRFVANLMLQKERLDYPPYNKQSQQSATASLMKEVQPEVSEPSTKDNDENCEDATKPSCAPSQTTGKEGETTFESDALKRQLTDLFLYNDPRSDL
;
A
#
# COMPACT_ATOMS: atom_id res chain seq x y z
N MET A 1 -10.31 6.80 -28.78
CA MET A 1 -10.68 6.25 -27.46
C MET A 1 -11.44 4.96 -27.68
N GLN A 2 -11.40 4.01 -26.75
CA GLN A 2 -12.19 2.76 -26.87
C GLN A 2 -13.57 2.96 -26.24
N GLU A 3 -14.61 2.42 -26.87
CA GLU A 3 -15.95 2.40 -26.29
C GLU A 3 -16.00 1.46 -25.07
N CYS A 4 -16.72 1.85 -24.03
CA CYS A 4 -16.95 1.02 -22.85
C CYS A 4 -18.37 1.23 -22.32
N ASN A 5 -19.08 0.15 -21.98
CA ASN A 5 -20.46 0.24 -21.50
C ASN A 5 -20.49 0.82 -20.09
N LEU A 6 -21.23 1.90 -19.89
CA LEU A 6 -21.60 2.44 -18.59
C LEU A 6 -23.01 1.94 -18.24
N TYR A 7 -23.07 0.90 -17.42
CA TYR A 7 -24.36 0.35 -16.98
C TYR A 7 -25.00 1.30 -15.96
N ILE A 8 -26.14 1.86 -16.32
CA ILE A 8 -26.95 2.73 -15.48
C ILE A 8 -28.20 1.98 -15.07
N ASN A 9 -28.47 1.93 -13.77
CA ASN A 9 -29.68 1.30 -13.26
C ASN A 9 -30.70 2.37 -12.92
N SER A 10 -31.83 2.35 -13.62
CA SER A 10 -32.98 3.21 -13.34
C SER A 10 -33.99 2.56 -12.39
N SER A 11 -33.79 1.29 -12.01
CA SER A 11 -34.72 0.51 -11.19
C SER A 11 -34.06 -0.06 -9.93
N GLU A 12 -34.49 0.39 -8.76
CA GLU A 12 -34.07 -0.15 -7.46
C GLU A 12 -34.29 -1.68 -7.36
N THR A 13 -35.33 -2.20 -8.03
CA THR A 13 -35.65 -3.64 -8.02
C THR A 13 -34.61 -4.50 -8.74
N LEU A 14 -33.87 -3.93 -9.71
CA LEU A 14 -32.86 -4.64 -10.48
C LEU A 14 -31.45 -4.51 -9.89
N GLU A 15 -31.26 -3.68 -8.87
CA GLU A 15 -29.93 -3.38 -8.32
C GLU A 15 -29.25 -4.63 -7.75
N SER A 16 -29.94 -5.34 -6.86
CA SER A 16 -29.44 -6.59 -6.25
C SER A 16 -29.22 -7.71 -7.28
N PRO A 17 -30.18 -8.02 -8.18
CA PRO A 17 -29.97 -8.95 -9.29
C PRO A 17 -28.77 -8.59 -10.16
N PHE A 18 -28.63 -7.32 -10.53
CA PHE A 18 -27.55 -6.84 -11.38
C PHE A 18 -26.19 -6.98 -10.68
N PHE A 19 -26.07 -6.49 -9.45
CA PHE A 19 -24.85 -6.63 -8.67
C PHE A 19 -24.43 -8.10 -8.51
N LYS A 20 -25.38 -8.98 -8.22
CA LYS A 20 -25.15 -10.43 -8.14
C LYS A 20 -24.65 -11.00 -9.46
N ALA A 21 -25.21 -10.58 -10.58
CA ALA A 21 -24.77 -11.00 -11.92
C ALA A 21 -23.36 -10.51 -12.23
N LEU A 22 -23.04 -9.24 -11.95
CA LEU A 22 -21.68 -8.69 -12.14
C LEU A 22 -20.64 -9.51 -11.36
N LEU A 23 -20.94 -9.86 -10.10
CA LEU A 23 -20.07 -10.71 -9.28
C LEU A 23 -19.93 -12.13 -9.83
N GLN A 24 -20.91 -12.65 -10.56
CA GLN A 24 -20.84 -13.96 -11.19
C GLN A 24 -20.05 -13.90 -12.51
N CYS A 25 -20.12 -12.78 -13.25
CA CYS A 25 -19.35 -12.55 -14.47
C CYS A 25 -17.84 -12.53 -14.24
N ILE A 26 -17.35 -11.96 -13.13
CA ILE A 26 -15.90 -11.84 -12.85
C ILE A 26 -15.16 -13.18 -12.61
N LYS A 27 -15.87 -14.30 -12.53
CA LYS A 27 -15.28 -15.66 -12.56
C LYS A 27 -15.48 -16.38 -13.90
N GLY A 28 -16.29 -15.81 -14.78
CA GLY A 28 -16.59 -16.34 -16.10
C GLY A 28 -15.52 -15.97 -17.14
N VAL A 29 -15.87 -16.13 -18.41
CA VAL A 29 -15.00 -15.84 -19.54
C VAL A 29 -14.94 -14.33 -19.79
N TRP A 30 -13.72 -13.80 -19.92
CA TRP A 30 -13.51 -12.45 -20.41
C TRP A 30 -13.94 -12.35 -21.87
N GLN A 31 -14.83 -11.43 -22.21
CA GLN A 31 -15.36 -11.32 -23.58
C GLN A 31 -14.58 -10.29 -24.37
N ASP A 32 -14.86 -9.02 -24.11
CA ASP A 32 -14.25 -7.90 -24.80
C ASP A 32 -14.06 -6.73 -23.82
N VAL A 33 -13.26 -5.75 -24.22
CA VAL A 33 -12.98 -4.56 -23.39
C VAL A 33 -14.25 -3.77 -23.11
N LYS A 34 -15.11 -3.57 -24.12
CA LYS A 34 -16.31 -2.72 -24.02
C LYS A 34 -17.28 -3.24 -22.97
N THR A 35 -17.54 -4.54 -22.95
CA THR A 35 -18.46 -5.20 -22.03
C THR A 35 -17.78 -5.49 -20.69
N SER A 36 -16.60 -6.13 -20.69
CA SER A 36 -15.97 -6.64 -19.46
C SER A 36 -15.41 -5.53 -18.58
N ASN A 37 -14.81 -4.47 -19.15
CA ASN A 37 -14.43 -3.33 -18.34
C ASN A 37 -15.66 -2.55 -17.86
N GLY A 38 -16.72 -2.47 -18.65
CA GLY A 38 -17.98 -1.89 -18.20
C GLY A 38 -18.50 -2.57 -16.93
N ILE A 39 -18.46 -3.91 -16.90
CA ILE A 39 -18.78 -4.71 -15.71
C ILE A 39 -17.89 -4.33 -14.53
N LEU A 40 -16.56 -4.26 -14.71
CA LEU A 40 -15.63 -3.95 -13.62
C LEU A 40 -15.83 -2.53 -13.07
N LEU A 41 -15.99 -1.54 -13.95
CA LEU A 41 -16.17 -0.15 -13.56
C LEU A 41 -17.51 0.05 -12.85
N SER A 42 -18.59 -0.54 -13.35
CA SER A 42 -19.88 -0.55 -12.67
C SER A 42 -19.78 -1.28 -11.34
N LEU A 43 -19.13 -2.44 -11.27
CA LEU A 43 -18.97 -3.19 -10.01
C LEU A 43 -18.19 -2.38 -8.95
N ILE A 44 -17.12 -1.67 -9.35
CA ILE A 44 -16.37 -0.78 -8.47
C ILE A 44 -17.24 0.39 -7.99
N GLY A 45 -17.98 1.03 -8.89
CA GLY A 45 -18.92 2.11 -8.56
C GLY A 45 -20.00 1.65 -7.57
N TYR A 46 -20.61 0.49 -7.83
CA TYR A 46 -21.61 -0.12 -6.94
C TYR A 46 -21.04 -0.48 -5.57
N LEU A 47 -19.89 -1.14 -5.53
CA LEU A 47 -19.28 -1.55 -4.26
C LEU A 47 -18.90 -0.35 -3.38
N CYS A 48 -18.39 0.71 -4.01
CA CYS A 48 -17.84 1.85 -3.28
C CYS A 48 -18.80 3.03 -3.18
N ASP A 49 -20.03 2.89 -3.68
CA ASP A 49 -21.10 3.90 -3.67
C ASP A 49 -20.64 5.25 -4.26
N PHE A 50 -20.14 5.24 -5.49
CA PHE A 50 -19.77 6.45 -6.22
C PHE A 50 -20.07 6.37 -7.72
N ASP A 51 -20.24 7.53 -8.36
CA ASP A 51 -20.40 7.64 -9.81
C ASP A 51 -19.12 7.18 -10.53
N PRO A 52 -19.15 6.11 -11.34
CA PRO A 52 -17.97 5.63 -12.04
C PRO A 52 -17.58 6.48 -13.25
N LYS A 53 -18.38 7.48 -13.68
CA LYS A 53 -18.08 8.33 -14.86
C LYS A 53 -16.66 8.92 -14.87
N PRO A 54 -16.10 9.45 -13.77
CA PRO A 54 -14.72 9.94 -13.74
C PRO A 54 -13.68 8.87 -14.10
N LEU A 55 -13.95 7.59 -13.81
CA LEU A 55 -13.05 6.48 -14.16
C LEU A 55 -12.93 6.30 -15.68
N TYR A 56 -14.03 6.51 -16.43
CA TYR A 56 -14.01 6.40 -17.89
C TYR A 56 -13.08 7.44 -18.50
N ALA A 57 -13.12 8.68 -17.99
CA ALA A 57 -12.24 9.76 -18.43
C ALA A 57 -10.76 9.45 -18.14
N GLU A 58 -10.42 9.04 -16.91
CA GLU A 58 -9.05 8.67 -16.53
C GLU A 58 -8.50 7.51 -17.37
N LEU A 59 -9.34 6.51 -17.65
CA LEU A 59 -8.99 5.32 -18.42
C LEU A 59 -9.12 5.52 -19.94
N ARG A 60 -9.47 6.73 -20.40
CA ARG A 60 -9.63 7.10 -21.82
C ARG A 60 -10.66 6.25 -22.57
N TYR A 61 -11.74 5.90 -21.88
CA TYR A 61 -12.91 5.27 -22.45
C TYR A 61 -13.98 6.29 -22.83
N THR A 62 -14.70 6.01 -23.91
CA THR A 62 -15.95 6.71 -24.24
C THR A 62 -17.10 5.91 -23.63
N PRO A 63 -17.79 6.43 -22.60
CA PRO A 63 -18.89 5.72 -21.96
C PRO A 63 -20.08 5.62 -22.91
N ILE A 64 -20.64 4.43 -23.03
CA ILE A 64 -21.93 4.18 -23.70
C ILE A 64 -22.93 3.81 -22.63
N GLU A 65 -23.90 4.68 -22.39
CA GLU A 65 -24.93 4.42 -21.37
C GLU A 65 -25.80 3.24 -21.79
N VAL A 66 -25.87 2.23 -20.93
CA VAL A 66 -26.69 1.03 -21.10
C VAL A 66 -27.66 0.98 -19.92
N ASN A 67 -28.95 1.17 -20.20
CA ASN A 67 -30.00 0.99 -19.20
C ASN A 67 -30.08 -0.49 -18.81
N VAL A 68 -29.91 -0.77 -17.52
CA VAL A 68 -29.95 -2.14 -17.01
C VAL A 68 -31.39 -2.64 -16.99
N GLU A 69 -31.65 -3.66 -17.80
CA GLU A 69 -32.87 -4.44 -17.83
C GLU A 69 -32.58 -5.91 -17.52
N GLN A 70 -33.60 -6.71 -17.18
CA GLN A 70 -33.41 -8.15 -16.95
C GLN A 70 -32.82 -8.87 -18.18
N SER A 71 -33.21 -8.46 -19.38
CA SER A 71 -32.65 -8.95 -20.65
C SER A 71 -31.13 -8.75 -20.74
N ILE A 72 -30.64 -7.58 -20.30
CA ILE A 72 -29.21 -7.25 -20.25
C ILE A 72 -28.51 -8.10 -19.18
N ILE A 73 -29.12 -8.29 -18.01
CA ILE A 73 -28.57 -9.16 -16.98
C ILE A 73 -28.37 -10.58 -17.52
N ASP A 74 -29.40 -11.13 -18.17
CA ASP A 74 -29.37 -12.48 -18.74
C ASP A 74 -28.34 -12.59 -19.88
N GLU A 75 -28.24 -11.55 -20.72
CA GLU A 75 -27.25 -11.46 -21.80
C GLU A 75 -25.82 -11.45 -21.25
N LEU A 76 -25.54 -10.64 -20.22
CA LEU A 76 -24.21 -10.59 -19.60
C LEU A 76 -23.86 -11.95 -18.99
N MET A 77 -24.80 -12.56 -18.28
CA MET A 77 -24.61 -13.88 -17.68
C MET A 77 -24.29 -14.94 -18.74
N GLN A 78 -25.03 -14.94 -19.86
CA GLN A 78 -24.81 -15.86 -20.97
C GLN A 78 -23.46 -15.62 -21.66
N LYS A 79 -23.17 -14.37 -22.04
CA LYS A 79 -21.93 -13.98 -22.73
C LYS A 79 -20.70 -14.35 -21.90
N HIS A 80 -20.72 -14.05 -20.61
CA HIS A 80 -19.60 -14.35 -19.72
C HIS A 80 -19.58 -15.80 -19.23
N GLN A 81 -20.51 -16.66 -19.64
CA GLN A 81 -20.64 -18.04 -19.15
C GLN A 81 -20.66 -18.08 -17.61
N ALA A 82 -21.36 -17.12 -17.02
CA ALA A 82 -21.37 -16.90 -15.58
C ALA A 82 -22.27 -17.94 -14.92
N GLU A 83 -21.68 -18.92 -14.24
CA GLU A 83 -22.49 -19.84 -13.41
C GLU A 83 -22.91 -19.16 -12.09
N PRO A 84 -24.09 -19.45 -11.55
CA PRO A 84 -24.46 -19.00 -10.21
C PRO A 84 -23.46 -19.48 -9.16
N TYR A 85 -23.21 -18.65 -8.15
CA TYR A 85 -22.58 -19.14 -6.93
C TYR A 85 -23.53 -20.15 -6.26
N GLU A 86 -23.05 -21.34 -5.95
CA GLU A 86 -23.69 -22.19 -4.94
C GLU A 86 -23.75 -21.42 -3.60
N LYS A 87 -24.43 -21.92 -2.55
CA LYS A 87 -24.52 -21.27 -1.21
C LYS A 87 -23.15 -21.09 -0.48
N CYS A 88 -22.04 -21.13 -1.21
CA CYS A 88 -20.67 -21.01 -0.80
C CYS A 88 -20.26 -19.52 -0.61
N PRO A 89 -19.47 -19.18 0.43
CA PRO A 89 -18.99 -17.82 0.71
C PRO A 89 -17.95 -17.30 -0.30
N ILE A 90 -17.78 -17.98 -1.43
CA ILE A 90 -16.81 -17.64 -2.47
C ILE A 90 -17.10 -16.30 -3.14
N ASN A 91 -18.36 -15.86 -3.16
CA ASN A 91 -18.75 -14.53 -3.66
C ASN A 91 -18.06 -13.40 -2.87
N TYR A 92 -18.02 -13.52 -1.53
CA TYR A 92 -17.34 -12.58 -0.65
C TYR A 92 -15.82 -12.66 -0.80
N CYS A 93 -15.31 -13.86 -1.04
CA CYS A 93 -13.89 -14.05 -1.30
C CYS A 93 -13.44 -13.38 -2.60
N ASN A 94 -14.23 -13.46 -3.67
CA ASN A 94 -13.93 -12.77 -4.92
C ASN A 94 -14.03 -11.25 -4.79
N GLN A 95 -14.98 -10.73 -4.00
CA GLN A 95 -15.01 -9.31 -3.64
C GLN A 95 -13.74 -8.90 -2.90
N ALA A 96 -13.37 -9.63 -1.86
CA ALA A 96 -12.14 -9.37 -1.11
C ALA A 96 -10.89 -9.45 -2.01
N LEU A 97 -10.80 -10.43 -2.91
CA LEU A 97 -9.71 -10.50 -3.90
C LEU A 97 -9.66 -9.25 -4.77
N MET A 98 -10.81 -8.81 -5.29
CA MET A 98 -10.88 -7.59 -6.09
C MET A 98 -10.33 -6.39 -5.31
N LEU A 99 -10.71 -6.23 -4.05
CA LEU A 99 -10.22 -5.15 -3.18
C LEU A 99 -8.72 -5.27 -2.87
N ILE A 100 -8.21 -6.50 -2.65
CA ILE A 100 -6.78 -6.75 -2.38
C ILE A 100 -5.90 -6.41 -3.59
N LEU A 101 -6.41 -6.57 -4.81
CA LEU A 101 -5.68 -6.24 -6.04
C LEU A 101 -5.29 -4.76 -6.14
N LEU A 102 -5.86 -3.89 -5.29
CA LEU A 102 -5.42 -2.51 -5.09
C LEU A 102 -3.92 -2.42 -4.74
N GLY A 103 -3.43 -3.34 -3.91
CA GLY A 103 -2.04 -3.38 -3.45
C GLY A 103 -1.17 -4.47 -4.08
N LYS A 104 -1.75 -5.36 -4.90
CA LYS A 104 -1.04 -6.52 -5.47
C LYS A 104 -0.91 -6.41 -6.98
N ARG A 105 0.32 -6.41 -7.48
CA ARG A 105 0.61 -6.64 -8.91
C ARG A 105 0.22 -8.06 -9.32
N VAL A 106 -0.53 -8.21 -10.40
CA VAL A 106 -0.88 -9.53 -10.95
C VAL A 106 0.27 -10.06 -11.79
N ASP A 107 0.68 -11.30 -11.50
CA ASP A 107 1.67 -12.05 -12.26
C ASP A 107 0.99 -13.34 -12.72
N GLN A 108 0.96 -13.54 -14.04
CA GLN A 108 0.22 -14.65 -14.65
C GLN A 108 0.70 -16.02 -14.17
N THR A 109 1.98 -16.15 -13.82
CA THR A 109 2.58 -17.43 -13.42
C THR A 109 2.23 -17.81 -11.99
N SER A 110 2.04 -16.83 -11.09
CA SER A 110 1.86 -17.05 -9.66
C SER A 110 0.47 -16.68 -9.13
N TYR A 111 -0.36 -16.02 -9.94
CA TYR A 111 -1.66 -15.51 -9.51
C TYR A 111 -2.58 -16.61 -8.99
N THR A 112 -2.75 -17.73 -9.70
CA THR A 112 -3.71 -18.78 -9.31
C THR A 112 -3.38 -19.36 -7.93
N ALA A 113 -2.10 -19.65 -7.67
CA ALA A 113 -1.64 -20.14 -6.37
C ALA A 113 -1.83 -19.07 -5.28
N TRP A 114 -1.51 -17.82 -5.58
CA TRP A 114 -1.70 -16.69 -4.66
C TRP A 114 -3.18 -16.49 -4.30
N ALA A 115 -4.07 -16.43 -5.29
CA ALA A 115 -5.50 -16.22 -5.11
C ALA A 115 -6.10 -17.37 -4.30
N ARG A 116 -5.77 -18.62 -4.62
CA ARG A 116 -6.20 -19.80 -3.84
C ARG A 116 -5.76 -19.72 -2.38
N ALA A 117 -4.52 -19.33 -2.10
CA ALA A 117 -4.03 -19.16 -0.73
C ALA A 117 -4.80 -18.06 0.03
N ARG A 118 -5.13 -16.95 -0.64
CA ARG A 118 -5.92 -15.87 -0.03
C ARG A 118 -7.35 -16.31 0.26
N VAL A 119 -8.01 -16.98 -0.70
CA VAL A 119 -9.36 -17.52 -0.50
C VAL A 119 -9.38 -18.54 0.64
N LYS A 120 -8.41 -19.47 0.71
CA LYS A 120 -8.28 -20.40 1.85
C LYS A 120 -8.16 -19.68 3.19
N SER A 121 -7.42 -18.56 3.23
CA SER A 121 -7.28 -17.75 4.45
C SER A 121 -8.62 -17.11 4.85
N LEU A 122 -9.37 -16.57 3.88
CA LEU A 122 -10.70 -15.98 4.12
C LEU A 122 -11.73 -17.01 4.58
N PHE A 123 -11.71 -18.22 4.01
CA PHE A 123 -12.54 -19.34 4.48
C PHE A 123 -12.22 -19.72 5.93
N SER A 124 -10.92 -19.77 6.27
CA SER A 124 -10.45 -20.11 7.61
C SER A 124 -10.88 -19.09 8.66
N MET A 125 -10.95 -17.79 8.31
CA MET A 125 -11.46 -16.74 9.21
C MET A 125 -12.91 -16.98 9.64
N HIS A 126 -13.71 -17.62 8.78
CA HIS A 126 -15.10 -17.95 9.07
C HIS A 126 -15.28 -19.39 9.57
N SER A 127 -14.20 -20.10 9.90
CA SER A 127 -14.23 -21.51 10.29
C SER A 127 -14.95 -22.41 9.26
N VAL A 128 -14.88 -22.03 7.98
CA VAL A 128 -15.45 -22.83 6.87
C VAL A 128 -14.33 -23.59 6.19
N GLU A 129 -14.53 -24.89 6.00
CA GLU A 129 -13.58 -25.71 5.25
C GLU A 129 -13.56 -25.32 3.77
N PHE A 130 -12.36 -25.07 3.24
CA PHE A 130 -12.17 -24.85 1.80
C PHE A 130 -12.14 -26.20 1.07
N LYS A 131 -13.12 -26.43 0.20
CA LYS A 131 -13.13 -27.57 -0.73
C LYS A 131 -12.40 -27.22 -2.01
N ASP A 132 -11.61 -28.15 -2.54
CA ASP A 132 -10.81 -27.91 -3.74
C ASP A 132 -11.66 -27.61 -4.98
N ASP A 133 -12.88 -28.14 -5.01
CA ASP A 133 -13.91 -27.88 -6.02
C ASP A 133 -14.26 -26.40 -6.13
N TYR A 134 -14.03 -25.60 -5.07
CA TYR A 134 -14.27 -24.17 -5.07
C TYR A 134 -13.22 -23.39 -5.87
N ALA A 135 -12.07 -23.98 -6.17
CA ALA A 135 -11.00 -23.30 -6.90
C ALA A 135 -11.45 -22.80 -8.28
N LYS A 136 -12.38 -23.50 -8.94
CA LYS A 136 -12.93 -23.12 -10.25
C LYS A 136 -13.79 -21.85 -10.21
N TYR A 137 -14.23 -21.43 -9.02
CA TYR A 137 -15.07 -20.24 -8.83
C TYR A 137 -14.27 -18.99 -8.45
N ILE A 138 -12.95 -19.11 -8.27
CA ILE A 138 -12.08 -17.98 -7.94
C ILE A 138 -11.93 -17.10 -9.20
N MET A 139 -11.96 -15.77 -9.03
CA MET A 139 -11.69 -14.80 -10.09
C MET A 139 -10.43 -15.21 -10.87
N ASN A 140 -10.56 -15.42 -12.17
CA ASN A 140 -9.45 -15.88 -12.99
C ASN A 140 -8.43 -14.77 -13.26
N VAL A 141 -7.27 -15.17 -13.79
CA VAL A 141 -6.13 -14.27 -14.01
C VAL A 141 -6.45 -13.12 -14.96
N THR A 142 -7.29 -13.35 -15.99
CA THR A 142 -7.64 -12.32 -16.98
C THR A 142 -8.44 -11.19 -16.34
N TRP A 143 -9.45 -11.52 -15.54
CA TRP A 143 -10.19 -10.51 -14.77
C TRP A 143 -9.29 -9.78 -13.78
N ALA A 144 -8.48 -10.53 -13.02
CA ALA A 144 -7.56 -9.93 -12.06
C ALA A 144 -6.56 -8.97 -12.70
N THR A 145 -6.00 -9.33 -13.86
CA THR A 145 -5.11 -8.45 -14.63
C THR A 145 -5.82 -7.16 -15.01
N ASN A 146 -7.07 -7.21 -15.48
CA ASN A 146 -7.81 -6.01 -15.86
C ASN A 146 -8.22 -5.15 -14.65
N VAL A 147 -8.61 -5.76 -13.53
CA VAL A 147 -8.80 -5.03 -12.26
C VAL A 147 -7.50 -4.31 -11.85
N ASN A 148 -6.36 -4.99 -11.94
CA ASN A 148 -5.07 -4.40 -11.63
C ASN A 148 -4.69 -3.26 -12.59
N LEU A 149 -5.05 -3.34 -13.87
CA LEU A 149 -4.86 -2.25 -14.83
C LEU A 149 -5.74 -1.04 -14.49
N ILE A 150 -7.01 -1.25 -14.15
CA ILE A 150 -7.91 -0.18 -13.69
C ILE A 150 -7.30 0.55 -12.50
N TYR A 151 -6.88 -0.17 -11.47
CA TYR A 151 -6.23 0.46 -10.32
C TYR A 151 -4.91 1.13 -10.66
N ARG A 152 -4.11 0.53 -11.54
CA ARG A 152 -2.84 1.15 -11.96
C ARG A 152 -3.06 2.53 -12.59
N TYR A 153 -4.06 2.65 -13.45
CA TYR A 153 -4.26 3.85 -14.27
C TYR A 153 -5.27 4.85 -13.71
N SER A 154 -6.04 4.47 -12.69
CA SER A 154 -7.02 5.36 -12.05
C SER A 154 -6.68 5.62 -10.60
N VAL A 155 -6.25 6.84 -10.28
CA VAL A 155 -6.08 7.28 -8.87
C VAL A 155 -7.45 7.35 -8.19
N THR A 156 -8.48 7.81 -8.91
CA THR A 156 -9.85 7.92 -8.40
C THR A 156 -10.40 6.56 -7.96
N ALA A 157 -10.21 5.50 -8.74
CA ALA A 157 -10.61 4.15 -8.33
C ALA A 157 -9.90 3.73 -7.05
N ARG A 158 -8.59 3.98 -6.94
CA ARG A 158 -7.79 3.60 -5.77
C ARG A 158 -8.23 4.31 -4.50
N ILE A 159 -8.52 5.62 -4.60
CA ILE A 159 -9.01 6.42 -3.47
C ILE A 159 -10.39 5.94 -3.02
N ASN A 160 -11.35 5.79 -3.92
CA ASN A 160 -12.71 5.39 -3.56
C ASN A 160 -12.76 3.97 -2.97
N VAL A 161 -12.00 3.03 -3.54
CA VAL A 161 -11.90 1.66 -2.99
C VAL A 161 -11.27 1.68 -1.59
N LEU A 162 -10.20 2.46 -1.38
CA LEU A 162 -9.60 2.59 -0.05
C LEU A 162 -10.60 3.19 0.94
N ASP A 163 -11.29 4.27 0.56
CA ASP A 163 -12.28 4.92 1.43
C ASP A 163 -13.44 4.01 1.77
N PHE A 164 -13.91 3.19 0.82
CA PHE A 164 -14.89 2.15 1.08
C PHE A 164 -14.38 1.14 2.11
N ILE A 165 -13.16 0.60 1.94
CA ILE A 165 -12.57 -0.36 2.89
C ILE A 165 -12.48 0.27 4.30
N LEU A 166 -12.05 1.52 4.40
CA LEU A 166 -11.90 2.21 5.69
C LEU A 166 -13.26 2.55 6.34
N LYS A 167 -14.27 2.96 5.57
CA LYS A 167 -15.61 3.34 6.06
C LYS A 167 -16.54 2.16 6.33
N SER A 168 -16.30 1.01 5.70
CA SER A 168 -17.11 -0.22 5.90
C SER A 168 -17.08 -0.75 7.34
N SER A 169 -16.39 -0.06 8.26
CA SER A 169 -16.22 -0.46 9.63
C SER A 169 -17.51 -0.55 10.44
N ASP A 170 -18.49 0.28 10.08
CA ASP A 170 -19.63 0.54 10.94
C ASP A 170 -20.88 -0.21 10.47
N SER A 171 -20.88 -0.77 9.25
CA SER A 171 -22.11 -1.20 8.57
C SER A 171 -22.31 -2.73 8.45
N MET A 172 -21.27 -3.57 8.48
CA MET A 172 -21.43 -5.01 8.16
C MET A 172 -20.70 -5.95 9.12
N THR A 173 -21.46 -6.84 9.79
CA THR A 173 -20.96 -7.77 10.82
C THR A 173 -19.98 -8.81 10.30
N TRP A 174 -20.22 -9.41 9.13
CA TRP A 174 -19.29 -10.38 8.53
C TRP A 174 -18.09 -9.71 7.83
N CYS A 175 -18.17 -8.40 7.57
CA CYS A 175 -17.07 -7.65 7.00
C CYS A 175 -16.00 -7.31 8.02
N LYS A 176 -16.22 -7.38 9.34
CA LYS A 176 -15.23 -6.88 10.30
C LYS A 176 -13.89 -7.62 10.22
N ASP A 177 -13.92 -8.95 10.20
CA ASP A 177 -12.69 -9.77 10.13
C ASP A 177 -12.04 -9.67 8.75
N ILE A 178 -12.84 -9.75 7.68
CA ILE A 178 -12.37 -9.56 6.31
C ILE A 178 -11.73 -8.17 6.17
N ARG A 179 -12.38 -7.11 6.66
CA ARG A 179 -11.86 -5.72 6.65
C ARG A 179 -10.57 -5.61 7.44
N GLY A 180 -10.50 -6.20 8.63
CA GLY A 180 -9.27 -6.24 9.43
C GLY A 180 -8.12 -6.83 8.61
N TYR A 181 -8.37 -7.98 7.99
CA TYR A 181 -7.44 -8.63 7.09
C TYR A 181 -7.08 -7.80 5.85
N LEU A 182 -8.06 -7.16 5.21
CA LEU A 182 -7.84 -6.28 4.05
C LEU A 182 -6.96 -5.09 4.44
N CYS A 183 -7.30 -4.39 5.52
CA CYS A 183 -6.55 -3.26 6.02
C CYS A 183 -5.10 -3.67 6.35
N GLU A 184 -4.90 -4.76 7.09
CA GLU A 184 -3.57 -5.26 7.43
C GLU A 184 -2.76 -5.60 6.17
N PHE A 185 -3.37 -6.28 5.21
CA PHE A 185 -2.71 -6.64 3.95
C PHE A 185 -2.31 -5.40 3.13
N LEU A 186 -3.16 -4.38 3.13
CA LEU A 186 -3.01 -3.16 2.33
C LEU A 186 -2.11 -2.10 2.99
N GLN A 187 -1.85 -2.19 4.29
CA GLN A 187 -0.90 -1.31 4.96
C GLN A 187 0.50 -1.46 4.36
N TYR A 188 1.10 -0.31 4.03
CA TYR A 188 2.38 -0.19 3.35
C TYR A 188 2.48 -0.98 2.05
N ALA A 189 1.35 -1.41 1.47
CA ALA A 189 1.34 -2.07 0.18
C ALA A 189 1.98 -1.13 -0.85
N ARG A 190 2.88 -1.70 -1.66
CA ARG A 190 3.73 -1.00 -2.66
C ARG A 190 4.79 -0.05 -2.09
N ILE A 191 4.80 0.26 -0.79
CA ILE A 191 5.80 1.12 -0.12
C ILE A 191 6.41 0.43 1.11
N LYS A 192 6.60 -0.90 1.04
CA LYS A 192 7.17 -1.70 2.14
C LYS A 192 8.57 -1.24 2.55
N SER A 193 9.31 -0.60 1.64
CA SER A 193 10.58 0.08 1.93
C SER A 193 10.45 1.06 3.09
N ILE A 194 9.44 1.93 3.07
CA ILE A 194 9.17 2.91 4.14
C ILE A 194 8.96 2.22 5.48
N TYR A 195 8.15 1.15 5.50
CA TYR A 195 7.92 0.36 6.72
C TYR A 195 9.22 -0.25 7.27
N LEU A 196 9.99 -0.93 6.41
CA LEU A 196 11.22 -1.61 6.80
C LEU A 196 12.27 -0.62 7.32
N ILE A 197 12.50 0.49 6.60
CA ILE A 197 13.43 1.55 7.02
C ILE A 197 13.00 2.13 8.35
N ARG A 198 11.70 2.45 8.52
CA ARG A 198 11.18 2.91 9.80
C ARG A 198 11.47 1.89 10.90
N LYS A 199 11.02 0.64 10.72
CA LYS A 199 11.06 -0.39 11.76
C LYS A 199 12.47 -0.81 12.16
N TYR A 200 13.41 -0.88 11.21
CA TYR A 200 14.73 -1.47 11.48
C TYR A 200 15.89 -0.48 11.45
N LEU A 201 15.71 0.74 10.92
CA LEU A 201 16.77 1.76 10.91
C LEU A 201 16.41 2.98 11.75
N ILE A 202 15.18 3.50 11.63
CA ILE A 202 14.75 4.66 12.41
C ILE A 202 14.48 4.29 13.88
N HIS A 203 13.86 3.14 14.14
CA HIS A 203 13.63 2.69 15.52
C HIS A 203 14.93 2.27 16.22
N GLU A 204 15.93 1.84 15.45
CA GLU A 204 17.30 1.52 15.90
C GLU A 204 18.21 2.77 15.98
N TRP A 205 17.63 3.95 16.27
CA TRP A 205 18.34 5.24 16.30
C TRP A 205 19.58 5.27 17.21
N GLN A 206 19.67 4.35 18.18
CA GLN A 206 20.84 4.18 19.06
C GLN A 206 22.09 3.70 18.30
N ARG A 207 21.89 3.06 17.14
CA ARG A 207 22.92 2.63 16.20
C ARG A 207 22.87 3.57 14.99
N PRO A 208 23.70 4.64 14.96
CA PRO A 208 23.54 5.75 14.01
C PRO A 208 24.08 5.38 12.60
N ILE A 209 23.68 4.23 12.05
CA ILE A 209 24.03 3.81 10.69
C ILE A 209 23.62 4.86 9.66
N LEU A 210 22.43 5.46 9.86
CA LEU A 210 21.90 6.49 8.98
C LEU A 210 22.72 7.80 9.03
N ALA A 211 23.60 7.97 10.02
CA ALA A 211 24.54 9.10 10.11
C ALA A 211 25.86 8.82 9.38
N ASP A 212 26.05 7.62 8.84
CA ASP A 212 27.27 7.30 8.09
C ASP A 212 27.33 8.17 6.83
N PRO A 213 28.46 8.88 6.57
CA PRO A 213 28.61 9.71 5.39
C PRO A 213 28.33 8.99 4.07
N TYR A 214 28.55 7.66 4.04
CA TYR A 214 28.23 6.81 2.90
C TYR A 214 26.76 6.88 2.47
N LEU A 215 25.84 7.09 3.43
CA LEU A 215 24.40 7.13 3.21
C LEU A 215 23.84 8.55 3.08
N SER A 216 24.70 9.57 2.98
CA SER A 216 24.27 10.99 2.92
C SER A 216 23.23 11.25 1.84
N THR A 217 23.48 10.80 0.60
CA THR A 217 22.52 10.92 -0.51
C THR A 217 21.24 10.12 -0.26
N ASP A 218 21.34 8.90 0.30
CA ASP A 218 20.15 8.11 0.63
C ASP A 218 19.29 8.77 1.70
N MET A 219 19.91 9.50 2.63
CA MET A 219 19.21 10.27 3.65
C MET A 219 18.48 11.49 3.09
N GLU A 220 19.00 12.13 2.05
CA GLU A 220 18.28 13.18 1.31
C GLU A 220 17.04 12.61 0.61
N HIS A 221 17.19 11.45 -0.05
CA HIS A 221 16.06 10.74 -0.67
C HIS A 221 15.03 10.29 0.37
N TRP A 222 15.48 9.78 1.52
CA TRP A 222 14.61 9.44 2.65
C TRP A 222 13.83 10.67 3.13
N ALA A 223 14.50 11.81 3.31
CA ALA A 223 13.85 13.05 3.74
C ALA A 223 12.83 13.55 2.70
N ALA A 224 13.09 13.41 1.40
CA ALA A 224 12.14 13.73 0.35
C ALA A 224 10.93 12.79 0.37
N ALA A 225 11.16 11.48 0.45
CA ALA A 225 10.09 10.47 0.54
C ALA A 225 9.21 10.70 1.76
N MET A 226 9.80 11.04 2.91
CA MET A 226 9.05 11.26 4.15
C MET A 226 8.25 12.56 4.13
N ARG A 227 8.75 13.62 3.50
CA ARG A 227 7.94 14.83 3.25
C ARG A 227 6.72 14.51 2.40
N ALA A 228 6.92 13.82 1.28
CA ALA A 228 5.81 13.39 0.41
C ALA A 228 4.83 12.45 1.14
N TRP A 229 5.32 11.57 2.01
CA TRP A 229 4.48 10.70 2.82
C TRP A 229 3.66 11.47 3.87
N GLU A 230 4.24 12.53 4.46
CA GLU A 230 3.58 13.38 5.46
C GLU A 230 2.46 14.26 4.88
N GLU A 231 2.48 14.52 3.57
CA GLU A 231 1.42 15.24 2.83
C GLU A 231 0.09 14.48 2.81
N PHE A 232 0.11 13.15 3.00
CA PHE A 232 -1.12 12.37 3.09
C PHE A 232 -1.80 12.57 4.46
N PRO A 233 -3.16 12.53 4.49
CA PRO A 233 -3.93 12.57 5.74
C PRO A 233 -3.47 11.48 6.72
N PRO A 234 -3.33 11.76 8.03
CA PRO A 234 -2.75 10.83 9.00
C PRO A 234 -3.35 9.41 8.99
N ASP A 235 -4.67 9.30 8.84
CA ASP A 235 -5.44 8.06 8.77
C ASP A 235 -5.22 7.27 7.46
N LYS A 236 -4.75 7.94 6.40
CA LYS A 236 -4.47 7.36 5.08
C LYS A 236 -2.98 7.14 4.81
N ARG A 237 -2.08 7.66 5.65
CA ARG A 237 -0.62 7.59 5.45
C ARG A 237 -0.10 6.16 5.28
N LEU A 238 -0.59 5.21 6.07
CA LEU A 238 -0.20 3.80 5.93
C LEU A 238 -0.55 3.22 4.55
N PHE A 239 -1.49 3.83 3.84
CA PHE A 239 -1.97 3.43 2.52
C PHE A 239 -1.46 4.35 1.40
N ALA A 240 -0.51 5.25 1.68
CA ALA A 240 0.01 6.22 0.70
C ALA A 240 0.49 5.54 -0.59
N GLY A 241 1.12 4.35 -0.51
CA GLY A 241 1.54 3.59 -1.69
C GLY A 241 0.41 3.13 -2.61
N LEU A 242 -0.82 3.11 -2.11
CA LEU A 242 -2.02 2.78 -2.88
C LEU A 242 -2.58 4.02 -3.56
N ILE A 243 -2.60 5.18 -2.91
CA ILE A 243 -3.31 6.37 -3.42
C ILE A 243 -2.39 7.46 -4.01
N ALA A 244 -1.08 7.29 -3.92
CA ALA A 244 -0.14 8.20 -4.55
C ALA A 244 -0.31 8.25 -6.09
N SER A 245 -0.16 9.47 -6.64
CA SER A 245 0.10 9.67 -8.07
C SER A 245 1.44 9.03 -8.44
N ASP A 246 1.70 8.83 -9.74
CA ASP A 246 2.94 8.18 -10.17
C ASP A 246 4.18 8.99 -9.73
N ASP A 247 4.15 10.32 -9.84
CA ASP A 247 5.24 11.21 -9.41
C ASP A 247 5.56 11.07 -7.92
N VAL A 248 4.53 11.10 -7.06
CA VAL A 248 4.69 10.92 -5.62
C VAL A 248 5.10 9.49 -5.29
N PHE A 249 4.54 8.51 -6.00
CA PHE A 249 4.86 7.09 -5.81
C PHE A 249 6.34 6.79 -6.12
N HIS A 250 6.93 7.46 -7.10
CA HIS A 250 8.36 7.37 -7.36
C HIS A 250 9.19 7.83 -6.15
N LEU A 251 8.81 8.90 -5.44
CA LEU A 251 9.52 9.30 -4.22
C LEU A 251 9.40 8.23 -3.12
N LEU A 252 8.21 7.64 -2.95
CA LEU A 252 7.93 6.68 -1.87
C LEU A 252 8.48 5.27 -2.10
N SER A 253 8.65 4.85 -3.35
CA SER A 253 8.97 3.46 -3.73
C SER A 253 10.17 3.31 -4.67
N SER A 254 10.89 4.39 -4.97
CA SER A 254 11.98 4.36 -5.96
C SER A 254 13.16 3.49 -5.54
N ASN A 255 13.95 3.14 -6.56
CA ASN A 255 15.32 2.63 -6.43
C ASN A 255 16.21 3.55 -5.58
N GLN A 256 15.85 4.83 -5.39
CA GLN A 256 16.60 5.75 -4.51
C GLN A 256 16.59 5.31 -3.05
N LEU A 257 15.58 4.54 -2.62
CA LEU A 257 15.51 3.96 -1.28
C LEU A 257 16.04 2.52 -1.22
N GLN A 258 16.58 1.98 -2.32
CA GLN A 258 16.97 0.57 -2.42
C GLN A 258 18.03 0.19 -1.40
N ARG A 259 19.09 1.00 -1.24
CA ARG A 259 20.18 0.71 -0.28
C ARG A 259 19.68 0.72 1.15
N LEU A 260 18.94 1.74 1.56
CA LEU A 260 18.33 1.80 2.89
C LEU A 260 17.37 0.63 3.11
N THR A 261 16.57 0.27 2.11
CA THR A 261 15.66 -0.88 2.20
C THR A 261 16.43 -2.18 2.37
N TYR A 262 17.50 -2.39 1.59
CA TYR A 262 18.35 -3.56 1.68
C TYR A 262 19.01 -3.66 3.07
N ILE A 263 19.61 -2.57 3.56
CA ILE A 263 20.20 -2.48 4.90
C ILE A 263 19.13 -2.78 5.96
N ALA A 264 17.93 -2.21 5.84
CA ALA A 264 16.82 -2.46 6.77
C ALA A 264 16.39 -3.93 6.78
N VAL A 265 16.41 -4.61 5.63
CA VAL A 265 16.14 -6.06 5.55
C VAL A 265 17.26 -6.86 6.22
N GLN A 266 18.53 -6.52 5.98
CA GLN A 266 19.65 -7.22 6.61
C GLN A 266 19.62 -7.07 8.14
N VAL A 267 19.39 -5.85 8.64
CA VAL A 267 19.21 -5.59 10.07
C VAL A 267 17.97 -6.33 10.58
N GLY A 268 16.84 -6.23 9.87
CA GLY A 268 15.60 -6.91 10.23
C GLY A 268 15.77 -8.42 10.34
N MET A 269 16.57 -9.05 9.48
CA MET A 269 16.87 -10.49 9.54
C MET A 269 17.62 -10.91 10.81
N LEU A 270 18.30 -9.99 11.50
CA LEU A 270 18.92 -10.25 12.81
C LEU A 270 17.88 -10.36 13.94
N HIS A 271 16.75 -9.68 13.78
CA HIS A 271 15.66 -9.64 14.76
C HIS A 271 14.51 -10.59 14.42
N ASP A 272 14.23 -10.77 13.12
CA ASP A 272 13.11 -11.51 12.58
C ASP A 272 13.59 -12.44 11.43
N PRO A 273 13.85 -13.72 11.73
CA PRO A 273 14.31 -14.69 10.73
C PRO A 273 13.34 -14.89 9.56
N SER A 274 12.06 -14.53 9.68
CA SER A 274 11.08 -14.69 8.60
C SER A 274 11.38 -13.79 7.39
N LEU A 275 12.12 -12.70 7.60
CA LEU A 275 12.57 -11.80 6.54
C LEU A 275 13.56 -12.43 5.56
N LYS A 276 14.12 -13.62 5.85
CA LYS A 276 14.89 -14.40 4.87
C LYS A 276 14.10 -14.70 3.60
N ASN A 277 12.77 -14.79 3.70
CA ASN A 277 11.87 -15.02 2.57
C ASN A 277 11.49 -13.73 1.82
N TYR A 278 11.86 -12.56 2.33
CA TYR A 278 11.55 -11.29 1.70
C TYR A 278 12.47 -11.05 0.50
N LYS A 279 11.88 -10.98 -0.69
CA LYS A 279 12.62 -10.73 -1.94
C LYS A 279 13.01 -9.24 -2.03
N CYS A 280 14.21 -8.90 -1.58
CA CYS A 280 14.82 -7.58 -1.76
C CYS A 280 15.99 -7.70 -2.75
N PRO A 281 15.91 -7.09 -3.95
CA PRO A 281 17.03 -7.07 -4.88
C PRO A 281 18.25 -6.36 -4.27
N PRO A 282 19.44 -6.98 -4.25
CA PRO A 282 20.63 -6.34 -3.72
C PRO A 282 20.98 -5.10 -4.55
N PRO A 283 21.50 -4.04 -3.91
CA PRO A 283 22.01 -2.88 -4.65
C PRO A 283 23.35 -3.23 -5.32
N THR A 284 23.80 -2.38 -6.25
CA THR A 284 25.06 -2.58 -7.00
C THR A 284 26.29 -2.63 -6.09
N ASP A 285 26.23 -1.96 -4.94
CA ASP A 285 27.27 -1.80 -3.93
C ASP A 285 26.96 -2.62 -2.66
N LYS A 286 26.39 -3.82 -2.84
CA LYS A 286 25.95 -4.72 -1.78
C LYS A 286 27.01 -4.93 -0.69
N GLU A 287 28.27 -5.15 -1.06
CA GLU A 287 29.37 -5.42 -0.13
C GLU A 287 29.61 -4.25 0.84
N ALA A 288 29.45 -3.02 0.35
CA ALA A 288 29.58 -1.82 1.20
C ALA A 288 28.40 -1.70 2.17
N CYS A 289 27.17 -2.00 1.71
CA CYS A 289 26.00 -2.07 2.59
C CYS A 289 26.16 -3.16 3.66
N ASP A 290 26.63 -4.35 3.30
CA ASP A 290 26.88 -5.46 4.24
C ASP A 290 27.96 -5.08 5.26
N ALA A 291 29.03 -4.40 4.82
CA ALA A 291 30.08 -3.88 5.70
C ALA A 291 29.55 -2.84 6.68
N LEU A 292 28.63 -1.95 6.27
CA LEU A 292 27.96 -1.01 7.16
C LEU A 292 27.08 -1.73 8.19
N VAL A 293 26.27 -2.68 7.77
CA VAL A 293 25.44 -3.48 8.70
C VAL A 293 26.34 -4.15 9.73
N LYS A 294 27.42 -4.80 9.29
CA LYS A 294 28.40 -5.41 10.20
C LYS A 294 29.01 -4.36 11.15
N ARG A 295 29.42 -3.20 10.64
CA ARG A 295 30.04 -2.14 11.44
C ARG A 295 29.13 -1.61 12.56
N TYR A 296 27.83 -1.50 12.32
CA TYR A 296 26.88 -0.88 13.26
C TYR A 296 26.06 -1.87 14.08
N PHE A 297 25.87 -3.09 13.58
CA PHE A 297 24.98 -4.11 14.17
C PHE A 297 25.69 -5.43 14.51
N SER A 298 27.03 -5.51 14.43
CA SER A 298 27.73 -6.67 14.99
C SER A 298 27.50 -6.79 16.51
N PRO A 299 27.46 -8.02 17.06
CA PRO A 299 27.32 -8.25 18.50
C PRO A 299 28.38 -7.53 19.35
N ASP A 300 29.58 -7.34 18.79
CA ASP A 300 30.71 -6.70 19.47
C ASP A 300 30.61 -5.17 19.54
N VAL A 301 29.67 -4.57 18.82
CA VAL A 301 29.49 -3.11 18.81
C VAL A 301 28.77 -2.70 20.08
N GLN A 302 29.54 -2.23 21.07
CA GLN A 302 28.98 -1.58 22.25
C GLN A 302 28.27 -0.29 21.83
N LEU A 303 27.02 -0.15 22.24
CA LEU A 303 26.28 1.10 22.10
C LEU A 303 27.00 2.19 22.91
N PRO A 304 27.02 3.45 22.45
CA PRO A 304 27.54 4.55 23.24
C PRO A 304 26.92 4.50 24.66
N GLU A 305 27.73 4.52 25.72
CA GLU A 305 27.24 4.45 27.11
C GLU A 305 26.16 5.53 27.37
N ASP A 306 26.26 6.69 26.73
CA ASP A 306 25.30 7.79 26.83
C ASP A 306 23.88 7.46 26.34
N THR A 307 23.69 6.53 25.39
CA THR A 307 22.34 6.14 24.92
C THR A 307 21.73 4.99 25.72
N THR A 308 22.54 4.29 26.51
CA THR A 308 22.12 3.13 27.32
C THR A 308 22.03 3.43 28.82
N THR A 309 22.54 4.59 29.27
CA THR A 309 22.53 4.92 30.70
C THR A 309 21.10 4.90 31.28
N PRO A 310 20.91 4.28 32.46
CA PRO A 310 19.63 4.28 33.17
C PRO A 310 19.08 5.68 33.42
N LYS A 311 19.91 6.72 33.47
CA LYS A 311 19.49 8.12 33.59
C LYS A 311 18.81 8.64 32.33
N TYR A 312 19.31 8.26 31.15
CA TYR A 312 18.64 8.51 29.87
C TYR A 312 17.29 7.80 29.84
N TRP A 313 17.23 6.51 30.17
CA TRP A 313 15.98 5.74 30.21
C TRP A 313 15.01 6.19 31.30
N MET A 314 15.47 6.59 32.49
CA MET A 314 14.63 7.16 33.54
C MET A 314 14.08 8.51 33.11
N THR A 315 14.87 9.34 32.44
CA THR A 315 14.38 10.61 31.89
C THR A 315 13.35 10.34 30.80
N LEU A 316 13.63 9.42 29.87
CA LEU A 316 12.72 9.02 28.80
C LEU A 316 11.43 8.41 29.34
N ARG A 317 11.52 7.51 30.34
CA ARG A 317 10.38 6.88 31.02
C ARG A 317 9.58 7.93 31.79
N ASN A 318 10.23 8.81 32.55
CA ASN A 318 9.54 9.91 33.24
C ASN A 318 8.92 10.91 32.25
N LEU A 319 9.44 11.04 31.04
CA LEU A 319 8.87 11.93 30.01
C LEU A 319 7.70 11.27 29.26
N LEU A 320 7.82 9.98 28.92
CA LEU A 320 6.81 9.21 28.18
C LEU A 320 5.62 8.80 29.05
N PHE A 321 5.85 8.52 30.34
CA PHE A 321 4.81 8.07 31.27
C PHE A 321 4.36 9.13 32.27
N ALA A 322 4.98 10.32 32.30
CA ALA A 322 4.34 11.45 32.95
C ALA A 322 3.08 11.82 32.15
N PRO A 323 1.96 12.13 32.83
CA PRO A 323 0.72 12.50 32.15
C PRO A 323 0.99 13.63 31.15
N PRO A 324 0.41 13.58 29.95
CA PRO A 324 0.69 14.50 28.86
C PRO A 324 0.26 15.91 29.26
N ALA A 325 1.19 16.70 29.80
CA ALA A 325 1.05 18.13 29.80
C ALA A 325 1.09 18.56 28.33
N LYS A 326 -0.02 19.15 27.85
CA LYS A 326 -0.31 19.48 26.45
C LYS A 326 0.77 20.29 25.70
N GLU A 327 1.81 20.76 26.38
CA GLU A 327 2.80 21.70 25.87
C GLU A 327 4.25 21.31 26.14
N ARG A 328 4.54 20.09 26.61
CA ARG A 328 5.95 19.71 26.76
C ARG A 328 6.62 19.57 25.39
N PRO A 329 7.74 20.28 25.13
CA PRO A 329 8.54 20.01 23.95
C PRO A 329 8.97 18.55 24.01
N SER A 330 8.92 17.89 22.86
CA SER A 330 9.34 16.50 22.78
C SER A 330 10.84 16.39 23.11
N PHE A 331 11.29 15.23 23.58
CA PHE A 331 12.69 15.05 24.00
C PHE A 331 13.64 15.42 22.86
N ALA A 332 13.27 15.05 21.64
CA ALA A 332 14.03 15.41 20.45
C ALA A 332 14.16 16.94 20.26
N LYS A 333 13.10 17.72 20.51
CA LYS A 333 13.16 19.19 20.47
C LYS A 333 14.08 19.74 21.56
N MET A 334 13.98 19.23 22.78
CA MET A 334 14.87 19.64 23.87
C MET A 334 16.34 19.35 23.54
N LEU A 335 16.64 18.16 23.01
CA LEU A 335 17.98 17.78 22.58
C LEU A 335 18.50 18.68 21.47
N LEU A 336 17.66 19.03 20.48
CA LEU A 336 18.02 19.98 19.41
C LEU A 336 18.31 21.38 19.96
N GLU A 337 17.56 21.85 20.95
CA GLU A 337 17.82 23.12 21.62
C GLU A 337 19.14 23.11 22.40
N ASP A 338 19.45 22.03 23.11
CA ASP A 338 20.70 21.89 23.85
C ASP A 338 21.92 21.77 22.93
N ILE A 339 21.79 21.07 21.80
CA ILE A 339 22.81 21.04 20.75
C ILE A 339 23.03 22.44 20.17
N ALA A 340 21.96 23.18 19.88
CA ALA A 340 22.06 24.55 19.38
C ALA A 340 22.74 25.49 20.40
N LYS A 341 22.56 25.27 21.71
CA LYS A 341 23.30 25.99 22.76
C LYS A 341 24.78 25.58 22.78
N ALA A 342 25.08 24.28 22.69
CA ALA A 342 26.46 23.78 22.67
C ALA A 342 27.24 24.31 21.46
N GLU A 343 26.62 24.38 20.28
CA GLU A 343 27.21 24.97 19.08
C GLU A 343 27.53 26.45 19.23
N LYS A 344 26.69 27.22 19.93
CA LYS A 344 26.96 28.64 20.22
C LYS A 344 28.12 28.83 21.19
N LEU A 345 28.41 27.85 22.03
CA LEU A 345 29.50 27.89 23.02
C LEU A 345 30.83 27.38 22.48
N LEU A 346 30.83 26.66 21.36
CA LEU A 346 32.02 26.18 20.69
C LEU A 346 32.88 27.35 20.21
N LYS A 347 34.04 27.52 20.82
CA LYS A 347 35.05 28.50 20.43
C LYS A 347 36.01 27.87 19.41
N GLY A 348 36.17 28.51 18.25
CA GLY A 348 37.16 28.11 17.23
C GLY A 348 36.76 26.87 16.41
N ASP A 349 37.74 26.31 15.71
CA ASP A 349 37.59 25.21 14.74
C ASP A 349 37.80 23.81 15.36
N ASP A 350 37.16 23.55 16.51
CA ASP A 350 37.11 22.20 17.05
C ASP A 350 36.23 21.30 16.17
N LYS A 351 36.87 20.70 15.17
CA LYS A 351 36.24 19.80 14.20
C LYS A 351 35.65 18.57 14.88
N VAL A 352 36.30 18.04 15.92
CA VAL A 352 35.87 16.82 16.60
C VAL A 352 34.57 17.07 17.35
N ALA A 353 34.49 18.18 18.10
CA ALA A 353 33.27 18.55 18.81
C ALA A 353 32.12 18.87 17.83
N ARG A 354 32.41 19.55 16.71
CA ARG A 354 31.40 19.79 15.66
C ARG A 354 30.88 18.49 15.04
N ASP A 355 31.76 17.54 14.73
CA ASP A 355 31.37 16.22 14.20
C ASP A 355 30.52 15.44 15.21
N GLN A 356 30.82 15.55 16.52
CA GLN A 356 30.03 14.93 17.57
C GLN A 356 28.64 15.56 17.72
N LEU A 357 28.55 16.90 17.73
CA LEU A 357 27.27 17.61 17.79
C LEU A 357 26.43 17.37 16.53
N ALA A 358 27.05 17.25 15.35
CA ALA A 358 26.36 16.90 14.11
C ALA A 358 25.71 15.50 14.20
N LYS A 359 26.43 14.51 14.75
CA LYS A 359 25.87 13.16 15.01
C LYS A 359 24.73 13.21 16.03
N GLN A 360 24.87 13.98 17.11
CA GLN A 360 23.80 14.14 18.09
C GLN A 360 22.56 14.82 17.49
N ARG A 361 22.75 15.85 16.67
CA ARG A 361 21.66 16.53 15.94
C ARG A 361 20.95 15.58 15.01
N PHE A 362 21.72 14.77 14.30
CA PHE A 362 21.18 13.76 13.42
C PHE A 362 20.29 12.77 14.18
N VAL A 363 20.77 12.22 15.30
CA VAL A 363 19.98 11.33 16.18
C VAL A 363 18.73 12.04 16.70
N ALA A 364 18.86 13.29 17.16
CA ALA A 364 17.72 14.07 17.64
C ALA A 364 16.67 14.28 16.54
N ASN A 365 17.07 14.55 15.29
CA ASN A 365 16.16 14.65 14.16
C ASN A 365 15.48 13.32 13.85
N LEU A 366 16.19 12.18 13.93
CA LEU A 366 15.58 10.86 13.80
C LEU A 366 14.57 10.58 14.91
N MET A 367 14.87 10.96 16.16
CA MET A 367 13.92 10.85 17.27
C MET A 367 12.69 11.70 17.04
N LEU A 368 12.85 12.95 16.58
CA LEU A 368 11.72 13.83 16.26
C LEU A 368 10.87 13.24 15.14
N GLN A 369 11.52 12.63 14.14
CA GLN A 369 10.85 11.93 13.08
C GLN A 369 10.05 10.74 13.64
N LYS A 370 10.65 9.91 14.49
CA LYS A 370 9.96 8.81 15.19
C LYS A 370 8.75 9.31 15.98
N GLU A 371 8.89 10.39 16.75
CA GLU A 371 7.79 10.97 17.53
C GLU A 371 6.63 11.43 16.63
N ARG A 372 6.93 12.11 15.50
CA ARG A 372 5.91 12.50 14.50
C ARG A 372 5.22 11.30 13.86
N LEU A 373 5.96 10.19 13.74
CA LEU A 373 5.53 8.96 13.09
C LEU A 373 4.67 8.08 13.99
N ASP A 374 4.93 8.07 15.30
CA ASP A 374 4.21 7.28 16.31
C ASP A 374 2.97 8.03 16.83
N TYR A 375 3.01 9.37 16.86
CA TYR A 375 1.91 10.22 17.30
C TYR A 375 1.54 11.22 16.19
N PRO A 376 0.68 10.83 15.21
CA PRO A 376 0.16 11.82 14.29
C PRO A 376 -0.53 12.94 15.09
N PRO A 377 -0.27 14.22 14.78
CA PRO A 377 -0.88 15.31 15.51
C PRO A 377 -2.40 15.13 15.49
N TYR A 378 -3.01 15.04 16.67
CA TYR A 378 -4.45 14.93 16.83
C TYR A 378 -5.08 16.26 16.37
N ASN A 379 -5.25 16.42 15.06
CA ASN A 379 -5.66 17.68 14.48
C ASN A 379 -7.18 17.79 14.60
N LYS A 380 -7.69 18.37 15.69
CA LYS A 380 -9.13 18.61 15.89
C LYS A 380 -9.77 19.41 14.73
N GLN A 381 -8.98 20.15 13.95
CA GLN A 381 -9.49 20.96 12.84
C GLN A 381 -9.82 20.15 11.57
N SER A 382 -9.28 18.95 11.36
CA SER A 382 -9.55 18.20 10.12
C SER A 382 -11.01 17.70 10.01
N GLN A 383 -11.75 17.61 11.11
CA GLN A 383 -13.20 17.33 11.05
C GLN A 383 -14.05 18.54 10.64
N GLN A 384 -13.55 19.78 10.75
CA GLN A 384 -14.32 20.97 10.35
C GLN A 384 -13.98 21.44 8.93
N SER A 385 -12.78 21.15 8.42
CA SER A 385 -12.35 21.63 7.10
C SER A 385 -12.57 20.64 5.95
N ALA A 386 -12.74 19.33 6.23
CA ALA A 386 -12.99 18.33 5.19
C ALA A 386 -14.33 18.56 4.45
N THR A 387 -15.32 19.16 5.12
CA THR A 387 -16.61 19.53 4.49
C THR A 387 -16.53 20.82 3.67
N ALA A 388 -15.57 21.71 3.93
CA ALA A 388 -15.50 23.01 3.25
C ALA A 388 -14.66 23.00 1.96
N SER A 389 -13.67 22.10 1.84
CA SER A 389 -12.75 22.10 0.71
C SER A 389 -13.22 21.27 -0.50
N LEU A 390 -14.27 20.47 -0.38
CA LEU A 390 -14.80 19.68 -1.50
C LEU A 390 -15.79 20.44 -2.40
N MET A 391 -16.11 21.71 -2.10
CA MET A 391 -17.08 22.51 -2.87
C MET A 391 -16.50 23.76 -3.56
N LYS A 392 -15.17 23.87 -3.73
CA LYS A 392 -14.61 24.82 -4.69
C LYS A 392 -14.58 24.20 -6.08
N GLU A 393 -15.77 24.05 -6.63
CA GLU A 393 -16.00 23.87 -8.06
C GLU A 393 -15.56 25.17 -8.75
N VAL A 394 -14.40 25.12 -9.40
CA VAL A 394 -13.86 26.21 -10.22
C VAL A 394 -14.79 26.36 -11.42
N GLN A 395 -15.61 27.41 -11.43
CA GLN A 395 -16.37 27.77 -12.61
C GLN A 395 -15.41 28.11 -13.77
N PRO A 396 -15.60 27.51 -14.96
CA PRO A 396 -14.74 27.77 -16.10
C PRO A 396 -15.06 29.15 -16.68
N GLU A 397 -14.07 30.05 -16.64
CA GLU A 397 -14.10 31.28 -17.41
C GLU A 397 -14.10 30.95 -18.90
N VAL A 398 -15.22 31.29 -19.53
CA VAL A 398 -15.45 31.29 -20.97
C VAL A 398 -14.46 32.28 -21.61
N SER A 399 -13.47 31.76 -22.32
CA SER A 399 -12.64 32.54 -23.24
C SER A 399 -12.84 32.01 -24.66
N GLU A 400 -13.33 32.91 -25.52
CA GLU A 400 -13.71 32.68 -26.91
C GLU A 400 -12.50 32.34 -27.81
N PRO A 401 -12.75 31.64 -28.94
CA PRO A 401 -11.72 30.91 -29.66
C PRO A 401 -10.96 31.80 -30.64
N SER A 402 -9.63 31.85 -30.50
CA SER A 402 -8.75 32.35 -31.56
C SER A 402 -8.39 31.20 -32.50
N THR A 403 -9.01 31.22 -33.68
CA THR A 403 -8.64 30.44 -34.85
C THR A 403 -7.21 30.78 -35.28
N LYS A 404 -6.33 29.79 -35.34
CA LYS A 404 -5.22 29.77 -36.30
C LYS A 404 -4.69 28.36 -36.45
N ASP A 405 -4.86 27.88 -37.67
CA ASP A 405 -4.29 26.67 -38.24
C ASP A 405 -2.77 26.63 -38.07
N ASN A 406 -2.24 25.43 -37.83
CA ASN A 406 -1.17 24.88 -38.65
C ASN A 406 -1.02 23.39 -38.34
N ASP A 407 -1.18 22.62 -39.41
CA ASP A 407 -0.78 21.23 -39.55
C ASP A 407 0.68 21.02 -39.10
N GLU A 408 0.94 19.94 -38.36
CA GLU A 408 2.15 19.16 -38.60
C GLU A 408 2.03 17.74 -38.02
N ASN A 409 2.20 16.78 -38.93
CA ASN A 409 2.39 15.35 -38.78
C ASN A 409 2.97 14.90 -37.43
N CYS A 410 2.35 13.88 -36.82
CA CYS A 410 3.09 12.95 -35.99
C CYS A 410 2.66 11.51 -36.26
N GLU A 411 3.67 10.70 -36.50
CA GLU A 411 3.65 9.43 -37.21
C GLU A 411 3.00 8.27 -36.43
N ASP A 412 2.42 7.35 -37.20
CA ASP A 412 1.86 6.06 -36.79
C ASP A 412 2.88 5.20 -36.02
N ALA A 413 2.77 5.17 -34.70
CA ALA A 413 3.43 4.17 -33.87
C ALA A 413 2.65 2.85 -33.90
N THR A 414 3.11 1.95 -34.77
CA THR A 414 2.59 0.60 -34.99
C THR A 414 2.66 -0.25 -33.71
N LYS A 415 1.52 -0.78 -33.26
CA LYS A 415 1.40 -1.71 -32.12
C LYS A 415 1.95 -3.10 -32.48
N PRO A 416 2.69 -3.77 -31.57
CA PRO A 416 3.22 -5.10 -31.83
C PRO A 416 2.14 -6.18 -31.63
N SER A 417 1.93 -6.96 -32.68
CA SER A 417 1.14 -8.20 -32.70
C SER A 417 1.91 -9.33 -32.02
N CYS A 418 1.30 -9.98 -31.03
CA CYS A 418 1.85 -11.14 -30.34
C CYS A 418 1.53 -12.43 -31.11
N ALA A 419 2.57 -13.10 -31.62
CA ALA A 419 2.49 -14.50 -32.06
C ALA A 419 3.01 -15.43 -30.95
N PRO A 420 2.35 -16.58 -30.70
CA PRO A 420 2.63 -17.44 -29.56
C PRO A 420 3.76 -18.42 -29.88
N SER A 421 4.78 -18.48 -29.01
CA SER A 421 5.78 -19.54 -29.04
C SER A 421 5.55 -20.49 -27.86
N GLN A 422 5.18 -21.72 -28.21
CA GLN A 422 5.11 -22.86 -27.32
C GLN A 422 6.53 -23.25 -26.88
N THR A 423 6.73 -23.47 -25.59
CA THR A 423 7.84 -24.29 -25.10
C THR A 423 7.35 -25.16 -23.96
N THR A 424 7.33 -26.45 -24.25
CA THR A 424 7.14 -27.56 -23.33
C THR A 424 8.38 -27.72 -22.47
N GLY A 425 8.22 -27.68 -21.16
CA GLY A 425 9.26 -28.00 -20.18
C GLY A 425 8.64 -28.76 -19.02
N LYS A 426 8.94 -30.06 -18.96
CA LYS A 426 8.67 -30.97 -17.84
C LYS A 426 9.63 -30.66 -16.68
N GLU A 427 9.37 -31.32 -15.54
CA GLU A 427 10.18 -31.40 -14.31
C GLU A 427 9.85 -30.34 -13.26
N GLY A 428 9.67 -30.64 -11.98
CA GLY A 428 9.62 -31.91 -11.25
C GLY A 428 8.92 -31.65 -9.92
N GLU A 429 8.12 -32.61 -9.49
CA GLU A 429 7.24 -32.55 -8.34
C GLU A 429 8.07 -32.76 -7.05
N THR A 430 8.47 -31.68 -6.37
CA THR A 430 8.95 -31.76 -4.99
C THR A 430 7.84 -31.36 -4.05
N THR A 431 7.17 -32.37 -3.50
CA THR A 431 6.32 -32.31 -2.31
C THR A 431 7.14 -31.79 -1.13
N PHE A 432 7.07 -30.48 -0.86
CA PHE A 432 7.65 -29.86 0.33
C PHE A 432 6.57 -29.62 1.39
N GLU A 433 6.89 -30.03 2.61
CA GLU A 433 6.04 -30.18 3.79
C GLU A 433 5.12 -28.98 4.07
N SER A 434 3.81 -29.24 3.98
CA SER A 434 2.69 -28.33 4.27
C SER A 434 2.65 -27.82 5.72
N ASP A 435 3.35 -28.46 6.65
CA ASP A 435 3.18 -28.19 8.09
C ASP A 435 4.09 -27.05 8.62
N ALA A 436 5.21 -26.77 7.95
CA ALA A 436 6.05 -25.62 8.30
C ALA A 436 5.37 -24.28 7.97
N LEU A 437 4.55 -24.25 6.91
CA LEU A 437 3.83 -23.06 6.43
C LEU A 437 2.62 -22.72 7.32
N LYS A 438 2.03 -23.72 7.99
CA LYS A 438 0.94 -23.48 8.97
C LYS A 438 1.42 -22.72 10.20
N ARG A 439 2.60 -23.03 10.76
CA ARG A 439 3.14 -22.33 11.93
C ARG A 439 3.66 -20.93 11.59
N GLN A 440 4.29 -20.74 10.43
CA GLN A 440 4.82 -19.43 10.02
C GLN A 440 3.75 -18.38 9.74
N LEU A 441 2.55 -18.79 9.32
CA LEU A 441 1.44 -17.84 9.16
C LEU A 441 0.87 -17.43 10.53
N THR A 442 0.73 -18.35 11.48
CA THR A 442 0.22 -18.03 12.82
C THR A 442 1.13 -17.08 13.60
N ASP A 443 2.46 -17.19 13.45
CA ASP A 443 3.40 -16.31 14.13
C ASP A 443 3.37 -14.86 13.61
N LEU A 444 2.94 -14.64 12.36
CA LEU A 444 2.69 -13.29 11.84
C LEU A 444 1.34 -12.71 12.32
N PHE A 445 0.38 -13.57 12.70
CA PHE A 445 -0.99 -13.17 13.05
C PHE A 445 -1.22 -12.84 14.53
N LEU A 446 -0.27 -13.12 15.43
CA LEU A 446 -0.49 -12.98 16.89
C LEU A 446 0.18 -11.76 17.55
N TYR A 447 0.74 -10.82 16.78
CA TYR A 447 1.32 -9.61 17.37
C TYR A 447 0.30 -8.47 17.50
N ASN A 448 -0.71 -8.65 18.36
CA ASN A 448 -1.48 -7.58 19.03
C ASN A 448 -2.41 -8.19 20.09
N ASP A 449 -1.87 -8.73 21.18
CA ASP A 449 -2.64 -8.89 22.42
C ASP A 449 -2.07 -7.95 23.51
N PRO A 450 -2.59 -6.72 23.64
CA PRO A 450 -2.25 -5.85 24.76
C PRO A 450 -3.06 -6.28 25.97
N ARG A 451 -2.74 -7.45 26.55
CA ARG A 451 -3.26 -7.88 27.87
C ARG A 451 -2.53 -9.05 28.55
N SER A 452 -1.32 -9.42 28.12
CA SER A 452 -0.43 -10.25 28.96
C SER A 452 0.35 -9.34 29.92
N ASP A 453 0.28 -9.66 31.21
CA ASP A 453 0.96 -9.04 32.37
C ASP A 453 0.02 -8.22 33.29
N LEU A 454 -0.96 -8.93 33.86
CA LEU A 454 -1.08 -9.00 35.32
C LEU A 454 0.12 -9.76 35.88
#